data_AF-A0A6I4UUD5-F1
#
_entry.id   AF-A0A6I4UUD5-F1
#
_cell.length_a   1.000
_cell.length_b   1.000
_cell.length_c   1.000
_cell.angle_alpha   90.00
_cell.angle_beta   90.00
_cell.angle_gamma   90.00
#
_symmetry.space_group_name_H-M   'P 1'
#
loop_
_entity.id
_entity.type
_entity.pdbx_description
1 polymer ?
#
loop_
_entity_poly.entity_id
_entity_poly.type
_entity_poly.pdbx_seq_one_letter_code
_entity_poly.pdbx_strand_id
1 'polypeptide(L)'
;MSRLLARSTMLLAIFAWLLVSLRHPDLLSDRNTFLKSLVGPDLLAVLGIMVTIALGSAANIHFELNKLEERAKSKGSFPKARRALHRSAYSLILLFVAAVVLLVVKGDLSASQSAQQSLVNGGALLIVLFNALVLFDITRMAFVMGPQLGTRADDSTGTTGTSPSDTH
;
A
#
# COMPACT_ATOMS: atom_id res chain seq x y z
N MET A 1 8.21 2.00 8.43
CA MET A 1 9.19 0.90 8.25
C MET A 1 10.52 1.49 7.84
N SER A 2 11.63 1.04 8.41
CA SER A 2 12.94 1.40 7.87
C SER A 2 12.97 0.93 6.42
N ARG A 3 13.45 1.76 5.49
CA ARG A 3 13.56 1.40 4.06
C ARG A 3 14.36 0.09 3.88
N LEU A 4 15.18 -0.23 4.86
CA LEU A 4 15.90 -1.49 4.99
C LEU A 4 14.95 -2.69 5.18
N LEU A 5 13.98 -2.62 6.10
CA LEU A 5 13.03 -3.73 6.31
C LEU A 5 12.24 -4.08 5.04
N ALA A 6 11.68 -3.08 4.35
CA ALA A 6 10.94 -3.33 3.11
C ALA A 6 11.83 -3.95 2.01
N ARG A 7 13.07 -3.48 1.87
CA ARG A 7 14.05 -4.05 0.92
C ARG A 7 14.46 -5.46 1.31
N SER A 8 14.71 -5.73 2.59
CA SER A 8 15.07 -7.04 3.09
C SER A 8 13.94 -8.05 2.90
N THR A 9 12.70 -7.69 3.22
CA THR A 9 11.52 -8.55 2.96
C THR A 9 11.36 -8.81 1.47
N MET A 10 11.56 -7.79 0.63
CA MET A 10 11.49 -7.93 -0.83
C MET A 10 12.54 -8.89 -1.38
N LEU A 11 13.80 -8.73 -0.98
CA LEU A 11 14.89 -9.58 -1.41
C LEU A 11 14.71 -11.01 -0.90
N LEU A 12 14.26 -11.18 0.34
CA LEU A 12 13.95 -12.50 0.91
C LEU A 12 12.82 -13.18 0.14
N ALA A 13 11.75 -12.45 -0.21
CA ALA A 13 10.63 -12.99 -0.97
C ALA A 13 11.05 -13.41 -2.38
N ILE A 14 11.86 -12.61 -3.06
CA ILE A 14 12.41 -12.95 -4.39
C ILE A 14 13.33 -14.16 -4.31
N PHE A 15 14.21 -14.21 -3.31
CA PHE A 15 15.13 -15.32 -3.12
C PHE A 15 14.40 -16.62 -2.76
N ALA A 16 13.42 -16.55 -1.85
CA ALA A 16 12.58 -17.68 -1.49
C ALA A 16 11.78 -18.19 -2.69
N TRP A 17 11.19 -17.27 -3.49
CA TRP A 17 10.52 -17.63 -4.73
C TRP A 17 11.46 -18.34 -5.71
N LEU A 18 12.67 -17.81 -5.93
CA LEU A 18 13.64 -18.39 -6.84
C LEU A 18 14.07 -19.79 -6.36
N LEU A 19 14.35 -19.95 -5.07
CA LEU A 19 14.72 -21.23 -4.48
C LEU A 19 13.62 -22.28 -4.61
N VAL A 20 12.38 -21.90 -4.29
CA VAL A 20 11.23 -22.80 -4.38
C VAL A 20 10.96 -23.17 -5.83
N SER A 21 11.02 -22.21 -6.75
CA SER A 21 10.79 -22.45 -8.18
C SER A 21 11.89 -23.31 -8.83
N LEU A 22 13.11 -23.31 -8.30
CA LEU A 22 14.22 -24.14 -8.79
C LEU A 22 14.29 -25.52 -8.13
N ARG A 23 13.97 -25.63 -6.83
CA ARG A 23 14.10 -26.89 -6.07
C ARG A 23 12.86 -27.77 -6.17
N HIS A 24 11.67 -27.19 -6.26
CA HIS A 24 10.40 -27.93 -6.31
C HIS A 24 9.42 -27.26 -7.28
N PRO A 25 9.67 -27.34 -8.60
CA PRO A 25 8.76 -26.80 -9.61
C PRO A 25 7.37 -27.44 -9.55
N ASP A 26 7.26 -28.68 -9.04
CA ASP A 26 5.97 -29.38 -8.92
C ASP A 26 5.00 -28.74 -7.91
N LEU A 27 5.50 -28.02 -6.91
CA LEU A 27 4.65 -27.33 -5.93
C LEU A 27 4.02 -26.05 -6.48
N LEU A 28 4.73 -25.39 -7.41
CA LEU A 28 4.30 -24.13 -8.03
C LEU A 28 3.78 -24.29 -9.47
N SER A 29 3.94 -25.46 -10.07
CA SER A 29 3.37 -25.81 -11.37
C SER A 29 1.85 -25.94 -11.29
N ASP A 30 1.18 -25.96 -12.45
CA ASP A 30 -0.26 -26.09 -12.61
C ASP A 30 -0.84 -27.43 -12.10
N ARG A 31 0.01 -28.32 -11.57
CA ARG A 31 -0.40 -29.48 -10.77
C ARG A 31 -1.16 -29.06 -9.51
N ASN A 32 -0.85 -27.88 -8.97
CA ASN A 32 -1.62 -27.31 -7.88
C ASN A 32 -2.84 -26.57 -8.44
N THR A 33 -4.03 -27.17 -8.27
CA THR A 33 -5.30 -26.63 -8.77
C THR A 33 -5.64 -25.26 -8.19
N PHE A 34 -5.22 -24.98 -6.95
CA PHE A 34 -5.39 -23.66 -6.35
C PHE A 34 -4.56 -22.61 -7.10
N LEU A 35 -3.28 -22.88 -7.34
CA LEU A 35 -2.41 -21.96 -8.09
C LEU A 35 -2.87 -21.79 -9.54
N LYS A 36 -3.36 -22.86 -10.16
CA LYS A 36 -3.91 -22.79 -11.52
C LYS A 36 -5.13 -21.88 -11.61
N SER A 37 -6.06 -21.96 -10.65
CA SER A 37 -7.23 -21.07 -10.60
C SER A 37 -6.83 -19.64 -10.22
N LEU A 38 -6.00 -19.51 -9.18
CA LEU A 38 -5.56 -18.23 -8.67
C LEU A 38 -4.76 -17.46 -9.72
N VAL A 39 -3.80 -18.10 -10.39
CA VAL A 39 -3.00 -17.51 -11.48
C VAL A 39 -3.71 -17.71 -12.82
N GLY A 40 -4.95 -17.24 -12.84
CA GLY A 40 -5.87 -17.21 -13.97
C GLY A 40 -6.69 -15.91 -13.91
N PRO A 41 -7.97 -15.92 -14.32
CA PRO A 41 -8.82 -14.73 -14.25
C PRO A 41 -8.95 -14.16 -12.84
N ASP A 42 -8.93 -15.03 -11.83
CA ASP A 42 -9.08 -14.68 -10.41
C ASP A 42 -7.95 -13.76 -9.91
N LEU A 43 -6.75 -13.86 -10.49
CA LEU A 43 -5.61 -13.00 -10.15
C LEU A 43 -5.96 -11.54 -10.34
N LEU A 44 -6.51 -11.20 -11.51
CA LEU A 44 -6.87 -9.82 -11.87
C LEU A 44 -8.03 -9.31 -11.02
N ALA A 45 -8.98 -10.18 -10.67
CA ALA A 45 -10.08 -9.82 -9.78
C ALA A 45 -9.55 -9.43 -8.38
N VAL A 46 -8.71 -10.28 -7.78
CA VAL A 46 -8.10 -10.00 -6.47
C VAL A 46 -7.24 -8.75 -6.51
N LEU A 47 -6.38 -8.61 -7.52
CA LEU A 47 -5.54 -7.43 -7.69
C LEU A 47 -6.37 -6.16 -7.91
N GLY A 48 -7.42 -6.23 -8.73
CA GLY A 48 -8.31 -5.10 -9.00
C GLY A 48 -8.98 -4.59 -7.73
N ILE A 49 -9.43 -5.50 -6.85
CA ILE A 49 -9.97 -5.15 -5.54
C ILE A 49 -8.89 -4.48 -4.68
N MET A 50 -7.69 -5.07 -4.57
CA MET A 50 -6.60 -4.49 -3.78
C MET A 50 -6.22 -3.08 -4.25
N VAL A 51 -6.07 -2.89 -5.57
CA VAL A 51 -5.75 -1.59 -6.17
C VAL A 51 -6.87 -0.58 -5.90
N THR A 52 -8.13 -0.97 -6.06
CA THR A 52 -9.28 -0.09 -5.81
C THR A 52 -9.32 0.40 -4.36
N ILE A 53 -9.18 -0.52 -3.40
CA ILE A 53 -9.15 -0.18 -1.97
C ILE A 53 -7.96 0.73 -1.66
N ALA A 54 -6.78 0.44 -2.22
CA ALA A 54 -5.59 1.24 -2.02
C ALA A 54 -5.72 2.66 -2.58
N LEU A 55 -6.28 2.82 -3.79
CA LEU A 55 -6.50 4.12 -4.41
C LEU A 55 -7.53 4.94 -3.62
N GLY A 56 -8.62 4.32 -3.17
CA GLY A 56 -9.61 4.96 -2.30
C GLY A 56 -8.98 5.45 -1.00
N SER A 57 -8.17 4.61 -0.36
CA SER A 57 -7.43 4.99 0.85
C SER A 57 -6.44 6.14 0.59
N ALA A 58 -5.71 6.09 -0.53
CA ALA A 58 -4.77 7.14 -0.91
C ALA A 58 -5.48 8.48 -1.18
N ALA A 59 -6.63 8.48 -1.85
CA ALA A 59 -7.43 9.67 -2.07
C ALA A 59 -7.87 10.31 -0.74
N ASN A 60 -8.32 9.49 0.21
CA ASN A 60 -8.72 9.95 1.54
C ASN A 60 -7.53 10.59 2.30
N ILE A 61 -6.36 9.94 2.28
CA ILE A 61 -5.12 10.49 2.87
C ILE A 61 -4.75 11.83 2.21
N HIS A 62 -4.87 11.93 0.88
CA HIS A 62 -4.56 13.16 0.16
C HIS A 62 -5.45 14.33 0.59
N PHE A 63 -6.76 14.08 0.80
CA PHE A 63 -7.68 15.09 1.30
C PHE A 63 -7.38 15.49 2.75
N GLU A 64 -7.10 14.54 3.64
CA GLU A 64 -6.75 14.85 5.03
C GLU A 64 -5.45 15.65 5.14
N LEU A 65 -4.43 15.33 4.33
CA LEU A 65 -3.21 16.14 4.24
C LEU A 65 -3.52 17.58 3.82
N ASN A 66 -4.44 17.78 2.88
CA ASN A 66 -4.81 19.12 2.41
C ASN A 66 -5.55 19.91 3.50
N LYS A 67 -6.47 19.28 4.24
CA LYS A 67 -7.15 19.89 5.39
C LYS A 67 -6.17 20.28 6.50
N LEU A 68 -5.16 19.45 6.76
CA LEU A 68 -4.12 19.74 7.75
C LEU A 68 -3.26 20.94 7.35
N GLU A 69 -2.88 21.06 6.08
CA GLU A 69 -2.12 22.21 5.57
C GLU A 69 -2.92 23.52 5.67
N GLU A 70 -4.22 23.46 5.41
CA GLU A 70 -5.13 24.61 5.53
C GLU A 70 -5.25 25.06 6.99
N ARG A 71 -5.47 24.13 7.93
CA ARG A 71 -5.53 24.42 9.38
C ARG A 71 -4.22 24.98 9.92
N ALA A 72 -3.08 24.45 9.45
CA ALA A 72 -1.76 24.91 9.85
C ALA A 72 -1.33 26.22 9.17
N LYS A 73 -2.14 26.80 8.26
CA LYS A 73 -1.80 27.94 7.40
C LYS A 73 -0.45 27.78 6.69
N SER A 74 -0.04 26.54 6.45
CA SER A 74 1.28 26.20 5.90
C SER A 74 1.09 25.33 4.66
N LYS A 75 0.75 26.00 3.56
CA LYS A 75 0.58 25.36 2.26
C LYS A 75 1.88 24.67 1.85
N GLY A 76 1.80 23.38 1.51
CA GLY A 76 2.95 22.61 1.07
C GLY A 76 3.93 22.23 2.17
N SER A 77 3.49 22.16 3.43
CA SER A 77 4.32 21.65 4.54
C SER A 77 4.62 20.15 4.44
N PHE A 78 3.82 19.37 3.70
CA PHE A 78 3.99 17.90 3.62
C PHE A 78 4.33 17.36 2.22
N PRO A 79 5.33 17.92 1.50
CA PRO A 79 5.64 17.50 0.13
C PRO A 79 6.23 16.07 0.10
N LYS A 80 6.92 15.67 1.19
CA LYS A 80 7.47 14.32 1.34
C LYS A 80 6.37 13.27 1.48
N ALA A 81 5.31 13.55 2.24
CA ALA A 81 4.19 12.64 2.43
C ALA A 81 3.40 12.45 1.13
N ARG A 82 3.10 13.54 0.42
CA ARG A 82 2.43 13.50 -0.89
C ARG A 82 3.24 12.68 -1.91
N ARG A 83 4.55 12.92 -2.02
CA ARG A 83 5.43 12.16 -2.92
C ARG A 83 5.51 10.67 -2.58
N ALA A 84 5.56 10.33 -1.29
CA ALA A 84 5.55 8.93 -0.86
C ALA A 84 4.23 8.25 -1.24
N LEU A 85 3.10 8.92 -0.99
CA LEU A 85 1.77 8.42 -1.34
C LEU A 85 1.61 8.20 -2.85
N HIS A 86 2.00 9.18 -3.67
CA HIS A 86 1.97 9.06 -5.13
C HIS A 86 2.84 7.91 -5.63
N ARG A 87 4.04 7.73 -5.05
CA ARG A 87 4.93 6.64 -5.44
C ARG A 87 4.33 5.28 -5.10
N SER A 88 3.71 5.14 -3.92
CA SER A 88 3.04 3.91 -3.52
C SER A 88 1.83 3.60 -4.42
N ALA A 89 0.98 4.59 -4.69
CA ALA A 89 -0.17 4.42 -5.60
C ALA A 89 0.27 4.05 -7.03
N TYR A 90 1.29 4.73 -7.57
CA TYR A 90 1.81 4.42 -8.91
C TYR A 90 2.44 3.03 -8.98
N SER A 91 3.12 2.59 -7.90
CA SER A 91 3.68 1.24 -7.85
C SER A 91 2.62 0.14 -7.88
N LEU A 92 1.46 0.35 -7.25
CA LEU A 92 0.32 -0.57 -7.33
C LEU A 92 -0.23 -0.68 -8.75
N ILE A 93 -0.43 0.46 -9.41
CA ILE A 93 -0.92 0.49 -10.80
C ILE A 93 0.08 -0.22 -11.71
N LEU A 94 1.38 0.02 -11.54
CA LEU A 94 2.42 -0.62 -12.35
C LEU A 94 2.48 -2.14 -12.11
N LEU A 95 2.31 -2.60 -10.87
CA LEU A 95 2.21 -4.02 -10.54
C LEU A 95 0.94 -4.67 -11.11
N PHE A 96 -0.18 -3.93 -11.15
CA PHE A 96 -1.40 -4.38 -11.78
C PHE A 96 -1.19 -4.61 -13.28
N VAL A 97 -0.60 -3.63 -13.97
CA VAL A 97 -0.27 -3.76 -15.40
C VAL A 97 0.71 -4.90 -15.63
N ALA A 98 1.72 -5.06 -14.77
CA ALA A 98 2.65 -6.18 -14.84
C ALA A 98 1.95 -7.55 -14.70
N ALA A 99 0.93 -7.66 -13.83
CA ALA A 99 0.13 -8.89 -13.71
C ALA A 99 -0.69 -9.20 -14.96
N VAL A 100 -1.27 -8.17 -15.59
CA VAL A 100 -1.98 -8.33 -16.87
C VAL A 100 -1.03 -8.86 -17.93
N VAL A 101 0.14 -8.25 -18.09
CA VAL A 101 1.18 -8.72 -19.03
C VAL A 101 1.60 -10.15 -18.71
N LEU A 102 1.79 -10.47 -17.42
CA LEU A 102 2.17 -11.81 -16.98
C LEU A 102 1.11 -12.87 -17.30
N LEU A 103 -0.19 -12.56 -17.21
CA LEU A 103 -1.25 -13.47 -17.63
C LEU A 103 -1.33 -13.64 -19.15
N VAL A 104 -1.12 -12.58 -19.92
CA VAL A 104 -1.06 -12.68 -21.39
C VAL A 104 0.08 -13.62 -21.80
N VAL A 105 1.26 -13.39 -21.22
CA VAL A 105 2.43 -14.25 -21.42
C VAL A 105 2.13 -15.69 -20.97
N LYS A 106 1.47 -15.90 -19.82
CA LYS A 106 1.06 -17.24 -19.36
C LYS A 106 0.18 -17.95 -20.41
N GLY A 107 -0.77 -17.24 -21.00
CA GLY A 107 -1.66 -17.76 -22.04
C GLY A 107 -0.89 -18.43 -23.17
N ASP A 108 0.14 -17.75 -23.69
CA ASP A 108 0.99 -18.24 -24.78
C ASP A 108 1.90 -19.42 -24.35
N LEU A 109 2.31 -19.46 -23.08
CA LEU A 109 3.17 -20.51 -22.51
C LEU A 109 2.42 -21.76 -22.06
N SER A 110 1.08 -21.82 -22.20
CA SER A 110 0.27 -22.96 -21.74
C SER A 110 0.65 -24.30 -22.40
N ALA A 111 1.36 -24.28 -23.53
CA ALA A 111 1.87 -25.46 -24.23
C ALA A 111 3.28 -25.92 -23.79
N SER A 112 3.90 -25.26 -22.81
CA SER A 112 5.34 -25.41 -22.48
C SER A 112 5.65 -26.23 -21.22
N GLN A 113 6.93 -26.51 -20.99
CA GLN A 113 7.46 -27.36 -19.91
C GLN A 113 7.11 -26.83 -18.49
N SER A 114 6.95 -27.76 -17.54
CA SER A 114 6.55 -27.53 -16.13
C SER A 114 7.35 -26.44 -15.40
N ALA A 115 8.62 -26.26 -15.77
CA ALA A 115 9.51 -25.25 -15.19
C ALA A 115 9.07 -23.81 -15.51
N GLN A 116 8.60 -23.55 -16.74
CA GLN A 116 8.15 -22.22 -17.16
C GLN A 116 6.83 -21.85 -16.48
N GLN A 117 5.92 -22.81 -16.30
CA GLN A 117 4.69 -22.62 -15.55
C GLN A 117 4.95 -22.27 -14.08
N SER A 118 5.91 -22.95 -13.43
CA SER A 118 6.29 -22.65 -12.05
C SER A 118 6.81 -21.22 -11.88
N LEU A 119 7.62 -20.73 -12.83
CA LEU A 119 8.14 -19.36 -12.82
C LEU A 119 7.01 -18.34 -12.93
N VAL A 120 6.08 -18.53 -13.86
CA VAL A 120 4.95 -17.61 -14.07
C VAL A 120 4.03 -17.62 -12.84
N ASN A 121 3.69 -18.79 -12.31
CA ASN A 121 2.83 -18.91 -11.13
C ASN A 121 3.43 -18.29 -9.89
N GLY A 122 4.72 -18.53 -9.65
CA GLY A 122 5.40 -17.90 -8.53
C GLY A 122 5.59 -16.39 -8.73
N GLY A 123 5.81 -15.93 -9.96
CA GLY A 123 5.84 -14.49 -10.28
C GLY A 123 4.50 -13.80 -9.97
N ALA A 124 3.39 -14.45 -10.30
CA ALA A 124 2.05 -13.96 -9.94
C ALA A 124 1.84 -13.87 -8.42
N LEU A 125 2.23 -14.90 -7.66
CA LEU A 125 2.21 -14.85 -6.18
C LEU A 125 3.04 -13.69 -5.63
N LEU A 126 4.20 -13.44 -6.24
CA LEU A 126 5.10 -12.36 -5.86
C LEU A 126 4.44 -10.98 -6.09
N ILE A 127 3.72 -10.82 -7.21
CA ILE A 127 2.94 -9.60 -7.49
C ILE A 127 1.81 -9.43 -6.46
N VAL A 128 1.08 -10.49 -6.11
CA VAL A 128 0.03 -10.43 -5.07
C VAL A 128 0.63 -10.01 -3.72
N LEU A 129 1.74 -10.62 -3.33
CA LEU A 129 2.44 -10.29 -2.09
C LEU A 129 2.90 -8.83 -2.08
N PHE A 130 3.42 -8.31 -3.19
CA PHE A 130 3.77 -6.89 -3.29
C PHE A 130 2.56 -5.98 -3.19
N ASN A 131 1.45 -6.30 -3.85
CA ASN A 131 0.22 -5.52 -3.75
C ASN A 131 -0.24 -5.46 -2.29
N ALA A 132 -0.22 -6.59 -1.58
CA ALA A 132 -0.56 -6.65 -0.16
C ALA A 132 0.37 -5.80 0.72
N LEU A 133 1.68 -5.82 0.46
CA LEU A 133 2.66 -5.01 1.19
C LEU A 133 2.46 -3.50 0.97
N VAL A 134 2.19 -3.09 -0.27
CA VAL A 134 1.92 -1.66 -0.57
C VAL A 134 0.60 -1.23 0.03
N LEU A 135 -0.43 -2.09 -0.03
CA LEU A 135 -1.71 -1.83 0.64
C LEU A 135 -1.50 -1.63 2.15
N PHE A 136 -0.72 -2.51 2.80
CA PHE A 136 -0.37 -2.37 4.22
C PHE A 136 0.35 -1.04 4.53
N ASP A 137 1.27 -0.60 3.66
CA ASP A 137 1.97 0.68 3.83
C ASP A 137 0.99 1.87 3.76
N ILE A 138 0.07 1.88 2.78
CA ILE A 138 -0.96 2.92 2.64
C ILE A 138 -1.91 2.89 3.85
N THR A 139 -2.38 1.73 4.27
CA THR A 139 -3.24 1.57 5.44
C THR A 139 -2.56 2.07 6.72
N ARG A 140 -1.26 1.76 6.89
CA ARG A 140 -0.49 2.27 8.03
C ARG A 140 -0.34 3.80 7.97
N MET A 141 -0.15 4.40 6.80
CA MET A 141 -0.16 5.85 6.66
C MET A 141 -1.52 6.45 7.02
N ALA A 142 -2.63 5.83 6.60
CA ALA A 142 -3.97 6.29 6.93
C ALA A 142 -4.20 6.32 8.46
N PHE A 143 -3.80 5.27 9.17
CA PHE A 143 -4.02 5.19 10.62
C PHE A 143 -3.09 6.08 11.45
N VAL A 144 -1.89 6.41 10.94
CA VAL A 144 -0.98 7.33 11.63
C VAL A 144 -1.50 8.78 11.59
N MET A 145 -2.32 9.15 10.60
CA MET A 145 -2.93 10.48 10.52
C MET A 145 -4.20 10.63 11.38
N GLY A 146 -4.30 9.88 12.48
CA GLY A 146 -5.42 9.95 13.42
C GLY A 146 -5.69 11.37 13.94
N PRO A 147 -6.96 11.68 14.28
CA PRO A 147 -7.38 13.04 14.59
C PRO A 147 -6.57 13.58 15.76
N GLN A 148 -5.80 14.65 15.51
CA GLN A 148 -5.36 15.52 16.58
C GLN A 148 -6.63 16.16 17.15
N LEU A 149 -7.19 15.52 18.18
CA LEU A 149 -8.15 16.15 19.06
C LEU A 149 -7.48 17.43 19.51
N GLY A 150 -7.97 18.55 18.99
CA GLY A 150 -7.51 19.85 19.41
C GLY A 150 -7.60 19.87 20.92
N THR A 151 -6.45 20.06 21.57
CA THR A 151 -6.42 20.65 22.89
C THR A 151 -7.09 22.00 22.72
N ARG A 152 -8.42 22.01 22.82
CA ARG A 152 -9.22 23.19 22.98
C ARG A 152 -8.74 23.69 24.33
N ALA A 153 -7.79 24.61 24.29
CA ALA A 153 -7.59 25.56 25.37
C ALA A 153 -8.89 26.37 25.44
N ASP A 154 -9.93 25.75 26.02
CA ASP A 154 -10.83 26.46 26.91
C ASP A 154 -9.98 26.80 28.14
N ASP A 155 -9.01 27.71 27.95
CA ASP A 155 -8.51 28.51 29.04
C ASP A 155 -9.57 29.59 29.21
N SER A 156 -10.49 29.24 30.08
CA SER A 156 -11.65 29.98 30.51
C SER A 156 -11.36 31.46 30.66
N THR A 157 -12.15 32.25 29.93
CA THR A 157 -12.81 33.45 30.44
C THR A 157 -12.88 33.53 31.98
N GLY A 158 -12.37 34.62 32.53
CA GLY A 158 -13.18 35.50 33.36
C GLY A 158 -13.36 35.16 34.84
N THR A 159 -12.54 35.79 35.67
CA THR A 159 -12.85 36.28 37.02
C THR A 159 -11.77 37.34 37.29
N THR A 160 -12.01 38.62 37.55
CA THR A 160 -13.20 39.39 37.94
C THR A 160 -12.84 40.87 37.76
N GLY A 161 -13.83 41.70 37.42
CA GLY A 161 -13.66 43.13 37.23
C GLY A 161 -13.26 43.92 38.50
N THR A 162 -12.55 45.00 38.25
CA THR A 162 -12.72 46.35 38.81
C THR A 162 -13.32 46.51 40.22
N SER A 163 -12.54 47.09 41.13
CA SER A 163 -13.07 48.09 42.07
C SER A 163 -12.04 49.21 42.29
N PRO A 164 -12.29 50.44 41.81
CA PRO A 164 -11.55 51.62 42.23
C PRO A 164 -12.16 52.15 43.54
N SER A 165 -11.38 52.17 44.62
CA SER A 165 -11.73 52.92 45.82
C SER A 165 -10.89 54.20 45.89
N ASP A 166 -11.51 55.31 45.48
CA ASP A 166 -11.16 56.65 45.93
C ASP A 166 -11.50 56.83 47.41
N THR A 167 -10.95 57.89 48.01
CA THR A 167 -11.13 58.44 49.39
C THR A 167 -10.29 57.71 50.46
N HIS A 168 -9.30 58.32 51.12
CA HIS A 168 -9.17 59.69 51.64
C HIS A 168 -7.70 60.12 51.74
#